data_AF-A0A951B8R2-F1
#
_entry.id   AF-A0A951B8R2-F1
#
_cell.length_a   1.000
_cell.length_b   1.000
_cell.length_c   1.000
_cell.angle_alpha   90.00
_cell.angle_beta   90.00
_cell.angle_gamma   90.00
#
_symmetry.space_group_name_H-M   'P 1'
#
loop_
_entity.id
_entity.type
_entity.pdbx_description
1 polymer ?
#
loop_
_entity_poly.entity_id
_entity_poly.type
_entity_poly.pdbx_seq_one_letter_code
_entity_poly.pdbx_strand_id
1 'polypeptide(L)'
;MVPRLTLAATAAALLLSVSVAAAQQAELLPETELRVCADPHNLPFSNDRREGFENKIAALIGDDLGRPVSYVWFPQVVGFARNTLLSRQCDLVMGTVSGDGA
;
A
#
# COMPACT_ATOMS: atom_id res chain seq x y z
N MET A 1 -1.22 -59.14 6.75
CA MET A 1 -2.52 -58.74 7.31
C MET A 1 -2.35 -57.36 7.93
N VAL A 2 -2.33 -56.31 7.09
CA VAL A 2 -2.10 -54.91 7.50
C VAL A 2 -3.46 -54.32 7.87
N PRO A 3 -3.65 -53.71 9.04
CA PRO A 3 -4.96 -53.33 9.53
C PRO A 3 -5.52 -52.20 8.67
N ARG A 4 -6.75 -52.37 8.15
CA ARG A 4 -7.49 -51.37 7.35
C ARG A 4 -7.66 -50.01 8.06
N LEU A 5 -7.38 -49.94 9.36
CA LEU A 5 -7.42 -48.70 10.15
C LEU A 5 -6.33 -47.69 9.79
N THR A 6 -5.15 -48.12 9.31
CA THR A 6 -4.04 -47.19 9.01
C THR A 6 -4.27 -46.39 7.72
N LEU A 7 -5.09 -46.89 6.80
CA LEU A 7 -5.38 -46.21 5.52
C LEU A 7 -6.39 -45.04 5.67
N ALA A 8 -7.29 -45.12 6.65
CA ALA A 8 -8.30 -44.09 6.88
C ALA A 8 -7.71 -42.85 7.59
N ALA A 9 -6.74 -43.06 8.49
CA ALA A 9 -6.09 -41.99 9.24
C ALA A 9 -5.20 -41.08 8.36
N THR A 10 -4.59 -41.63 7.31
CA THR A 10 -3.76 -40.85 6.37
C THR A 10 -4.59 -40.01 5.39
N ALA A 11 -5.78 -40.48 5.00
CA ALA A 11 -6.68 -39.73 4.10
C ALA A 11 -7.29 -38.49 4.78
N ALA A 12 -7.62 -38.58 6.08
CA ALA A 12 -8.15 -37.43 6.83
C ALA A 12 -7.08 -36.33 7.05
N ALA A 13 -5.81 -36.71 7.23
CA ALA A 13 -4.71 -35.76 7.39
C ALA A 13 -4.41 -34.97 6.10
N LEU A 14 -4.63 -35.57 4.92
CA LEU A 14 -4.45 -34.89 3.63
C LEU A 14 -5.56 -33.89 3.29
N LEU A 15 -6.74 -33.99 3.92
CA LEU A 15 -7.87 -33.09 3.66
C LEU A 15 -7.85 -31.81 4.49
N LEU A 16 -7.08 -31.76 5.59
CA LEU A 16 -6.95 -30.56 6.42
C LEU A 16 -5.90 -29.55 5.90
N SER A 17 -5.05 -29.92 4.94
CA SER A 17 -3.98 -29.05 4.44
C SER A 17 -4.40 -28.09 3.31
N VAL A 18 -5.61 -28.24 2.74
CA VAL A 18 -6.06 -27.44 1.57
C VAL A 18 -6.68 -26.09 1.97
N SER A 19 -7.01 -25.86 3.24
CA SER A 19 -7.78 -24.67 3.66
C SER A 19 -6.94 -23.42 3.97
N VAL A 20 -5.60 -23.50 3.96
CA VAL A 20 -4.71 -22.40 4.38
C VAL A 20 -4.05 -21.67 3.20
N ALA A 21 -4.55 -21.85 1.97
CA ALA A 21 -3.99 -21.16 0.79
C ALA A 21 -4.81 -19.93 0.34
N ALA A 22 -6.05 -19.77 0.79
CA ALA A 22 -6.96 -18.74 0.27
C ALA A 22 -6.97 -17.41 1.05
N ALA A 23 -6.35 -17.35 2.24
CA ALA A 23 -6.43 -16.17 3.12
C ALA A 23 -5.34 -15.11 2.87
N GLN A 24 -4.38 -15.38 1.99
CA GLN A 24 -3.27 -14.47 1.69
C GLN A 24 -3.39 -13.90 0.27
N GLN A 25 -4.60 -13.49 -0.14
CA GLN A 25 -4.73 -12.60 -1.28
C GLN A 25 -4.42 -11.20 -0.76
N ALA A 26 -3.12 -10.88 -0.64
CA ALA A 26 -2.72 -9.48 -0.69
C ALA A 26 -3.36 -8.91 -1.96
N GLU A 27 -4.20 -7.90 -1.82
CA GLU A 27 -4.81 -7.23 -2.95
C GLU A 27 -3.66 -6.72 -3.83
N LEU A 28 -3.39 -7.46 -4.90
CA LEU A 28 -2.43 -7.10 -5.93
C LEU A 28 -3.06 -5.92 -6.67
N LEU A 29 -3.06 -4.76 -6.03
CA LEU A 29 -3.33 -3.51 -6.72
C LEU A 29 -2.25 -3.43 -7.79
N PRO A 30 -2.64 -3.37 -9.07
CA PRO A 30 -1.65 -3.28 -10.14
C PRO A 30 -0.87 -1.98 -9.93
N GLU A 31 0.42 -2.11 -9.62
CA GLU A 31 1.36 -1.00 -9.39
C GLU A 31 1.64 -0.26 -10.71
N THR A 32 0.61 0.40 -11.22
CA THR A 32 0.62 1.08 -12.52
C THR A 32 1.02 2.54 -12.38
N GLU A 33 0.94 3.09 -11.16
CA GLU A 33 1.29 4.45 -10.82
C GLU A 33 1.82 4.54 -9.39
N LEU A 34 2.62 5.57 -9.12
CA LEU A 34 3.02 5.97 -7.77
C LEU A 34 2.01 6.99 -7.24
N ARG A 35 1.15 6.57 -6.30
CA ARG A 35 0.13 7.44 -5.70
C ARG A 35 0.73 8.19 -4.51
N VAL A 36 0.84 9.51 -4.61
CA VAL A 36 1.43 10.35 -3.57
C VAL A 36 0.34 11.06 -2.79
N CYS A 37 0.35 10.93 -1.46
CA CYS A 37 -0.48 11.72 -0.57
C CYS A 37 0.13 13.13 -0.48
N ALA A 38 -0.63 14.17 -0.80
CA ALA A 38 -0.12 15.55 -0.77
C ALA A 38 -1.20 16.57 -0.42
N ASP A 39 -0.80 17.75 0.02
CA ASP A 39 -1.72 18.86 0.28
C ASP A 39 -1.83 19.75 -0.97
N PRO A 40 -3.05 20.05 -1.45
CA PRO A 40 -3.24 20.87 -2.65
C PRO A 40 -2.87 22.36 -2.46
N HIS A 41 -2.64 22.85 -1.24
CA HIS A 41 -2.41 24.26 -0.95
C HIS A 41 -1.29 24.50 0.09
N ASN A 42 -0.22 23.68 0.07
CA ASN A 42 0.84 23.73 1.08
C ASN A 42 2.23 24.06 0.48
N LEU A 43 2.32 25.16 -0.28
CA LEU A 43 3.63 25.66 -0.69
C LEU A 43 4.47 26.05 0.54
N PRO A 44 5.79 25.78 0.54
CA PRO A 44 6.60 25.37 -0.61
C PRO A 44 6.64 23.86 -0.88
N PHE A 45 5.97 23.03 -0.07
CA PHE A 45 6.04 21.57 -0.13
C PHE A 45 5.33 21.02 -1.36
N SER A 46 4.01 21.22 -1.44
CA SER A 46 3.19 20.74 -2.55
C SER A 46 1.97 21.62 -2.81
N ASN A 47 1.46 21.56 -4.05
CA ASN A 47 0.13 22.07 -4.40
C ASN A 47 -0.45 21.33 -5.62
N ASP A 48 -1.73 21.55 -5.90
CA ASP A 48 -2.45 20.92 -7.02
C ASP A 48 -1.89 21.31 -8.41
N ARG A 49 -1.26 22.49 -8.50
CA ARG A 49 -0.50 22.96 -9.68
C ARG A 49 0.90 22.35 -9.80
N ARG A 50 1.33 21.53 -8.84
CA ARG A 50 2.63 20.81 -8.81
C ARG A 50 3.87 21.72 -8.82
N GLU A 51 3.76 22.89 -8.19
CA GLU A 51 4.82 23.90 -8.13
C GLU A 51 5.78 23.68 -6.95
N GLY A 52 5.38 22.86 -5.96
CA GLY A 52 6.13 22.59 -4.74
C GLY A 52 7.36 21.70 -4.95
N PHE A 53 8.30 21.72 -4.00
CA PHE A 53 9.52 20.92 -4.11
C PHE A 53 9.24 19.42 -3.95
N GLU A 54 8.27 19.02 -3.12
CA GLU A 54 7.90 17.62 -2.95
C GLU A 54 7.24 17.07 -4.21
N ASN A 55 6.51 17.91 -4.96
CA ASN A 55 5.97 17.50 -6.26
C ASN A 55 7.08 17.15 -7.26
N LYS A 56 8.19 17.91 -7.25
CA LYS A 56 9.34 17.67 -8.12
C LYS A 56 10.10 16.42 -7.71
N ILE A 57 10.28 16.18 -6.41
CA ILE A 57 10.92 14.95 -5.92
C ILE A 57 10.05 13.73 -6.25
N ALA A 58 8.73 13.82 -6.05
CA ALA A 58 7.80 12.76 -6.43
C ALA A 58 7.93 12.40 -7.92
N ALA A 59 8.03 13.40 -8.81
CA ALA A 59 8.26 13.17 -10.24
C ALA A 59 9.58 12.40 -10.49
N LEU A 60 10.67 12.78 -9.83
CA LEU A 60 11.95 12.08 -9.95
C LEU A 60 11.87 10.63 -9.47
N ILE A 61 11.15 10.36 -8.38
CA ILE A 61 10.94 9.00 -7.87
C ILE A 61 10.09 8.19 -8.86
N GLY A 62 9.02 8.77 -9.39
CA GLY A 62 8.18 8.11 -10.40
C GLY A 62 8.97 7.75 -11.66
N ASP A 63 9.81 8.67 -12.15
CA ASP A 63 10.67 8.45 -13.31
C ASP A 63 11.68 7.31 -13.07
N ASP A 64 12.33 7.27 -11.90
CA ASP A 64 13.28 6.21 -11.53
C ASP A 64 12.59 4.84 -11.40
N LEU A 65 11.37 4.80 -10.89
CA LEU A 65 10.55 3.59 -10.78
C LEU A 65 9.89 3.17 -12.10
N GLY A 66 9.92 4.02 -13.14
CA GLY A 66 9.14 3.79 -14.36
C GLY A 66 7.63 3.77 -14.10
N ARG A 67 7.16 4.58 -13.14
CA ARG A 67 5.76 4.69 -12.72
C ARG A 67 5.28 6.14 -12.85
N PRO A 68 4.19 6.41 -13.60
CA PRO A 68 3.58 7.74 -13.58
C PRO A 68 3.15 8.12 -12.16
N VAL A 69 3.28 9.40 -11.83
CA VAL A 69 2.88 9.93 -10.51
C VAL A 69 1.45 10.45 -10.56
N SER A 70 0.62 9.96 -9.64
CA SER A 70 -0.70 10.51 -9.35
C SER A 70 -0.73 11.06 -7.91
N TYR A 71 -1.71 11.92 -7.62
CA TYR A 71 -1.81 12.57 -6.31
C TYR A 71 -3.17 12.33 -5.69
N VAL A 72 -3.15 12.01 -4.40
CA VAL A 72 -4.31 12.05 -3.51
C VAL A 72 -4.20 13.31 -2.68
N TRP A 73 -5.11 14.25 -2.96
CA TRP A 73 -5.10 15.57 -2.33
C TRP A 73 -5.89 15.56 -1.02
N PHE A 74 -5.23 15.88 0.07
CA PHE A 74 -5.85 16.08 1.38
C PHE A 74 -5.06 17.13 2.17
N PRO A 75 -5.72 18.07 2.88
CA PRO A 75 -5.00 19.06 3.68
C PRO A 75 -4.11 18.38 4.73
N GLN A 76 -2.84 18.80 4.86
CA GLN A 76 -1.89 18.23 5.81
C GLN A 76 -2.15 18.76 7.23
N VAL A 77 -3.26 18.30 7.79
CA VAL A 77 -3.74 18.61 9.14
C VAL A 77 -3.87 17.33 9.96
N VAL A 78 -4.40 17.44 11.19
CA VAL A 78 -4.67 16.27 12.05
C VAL A 78 -5.47 15.23 11.28
N GLY A 79 -4.94 14.01 11.22
CA GLY A 79 -5.57 12.90 10.52
C GLY A 79 -5.17 12.75 9.06
N PHE A 80 -4.23 13.54 8.52
CA PHE A 80 -3.71 13.38 7.15
C PHE A 80 -3.35 11.92 6.84
N ALA A 81 -2.46 11.30 7.62
CA ALA A 81 -2.06 9.90 7.40
C ALA A 81 -3.24 8.92 7.50
N ARG A 82 -4.15 9.10 8.46
CA ARG A 82 -5.35 8.25 8.63
C ARG A 82 -6.30 8.34 7.42
N ASN A 83 -6.53 9.55 6.94
CA ASN A 83 -7.43 9.83 5.82
C ASN A 83 -6.74 9.74 4.45
N THR A 84 -5.50 9.26 4.37
CA THR A 84 -4.78 9.07 3.09
C THR A 84 -4.01 7.75 3.08
N LEU A 85 -2.77 7.74 3.59
CA LEU A 85 -1.83 6.62 3.57
C LEU A 85 -2.39 5.36 4.27
N LEU A 86 -2.84 5.50 5.52
CA LEU A 86 -3.31 4.36 6.32
C LEU A 86 -4.67 3.83 5.87
N SER A 87 -5.44 4.63 5.12
CA SER A 87 -6.65 4.18 4.42
C SER A 87 -6.37 3.67 3.00
N ARG A 88 -5.08 3.51 2.63
CA ARG A 88 -4.61 2.94 1.35
C ARG A 88 -5.05 3.70 0.11
N GLN A 89 -5.36 4.99 0.25
CA GLN A 89 -5.71 5.83 -0.87
C GLN A 89 -4.48 6.16 -1.73
N CYS A 90 -3.30 6.23 -1.11
CA CYS A 90 -2.00 6.50 -1.70
C CYS A 90 -0.91 5.66 -1.03
N ASP A 91 0.28 5.64 -1.63
CA ASP A 91 1.38 4.72 -1.29
C ASP A 91 2.59 5.43 -0.67
N LEU A 92 2.67 6.75 -0.80
CA LEU A 92 3.83 7.54 -0.37
C LEU A 92 3.40 8.88 0.24
N VAL A 93 3.98 9.20 1.39
CA VAL A 93 4.06 10.57 1.94
C VAL A 93 5.51 11.01 1.82
N MET A 94 5.74 12.18 1.21
CA MET A 94 7.10 12.64 0.86
C MET A 94 7.97 12.95 2.08
N GLY A 95 7.36 13.49 3.13
CA GLY A 95 8.04 13.82 4.38
C GLY A 95 7.11 13.72 5.57
N THR A 96 7.61 13.14 6.66
CA THR A 96 6.94 13.04 7.96
C THR A 96 7.76 13.72 9.04
N VAL A 97 7.08 14.10 10.13
CA VAL A 97 7.74 14.45 11.39
C VAL A 97 7.80 13.22 12.27
N SER A 98 8.83 13.09 13.10
CA SER A 98 8.90 12.00 14.06
C SER A 98 7.65 12.01 14.98
N GLY A 99 6.85 10.93 14.92
CA GLY A 99 5.67 10.74 15.77
C GLY A 99 4.30 10.96 15.12
N ASP A 100 4.22 11.20 13.80
CA ASP A 100 2.96 11.34 13.06
C ASP A 100 2.30 10.00 12.65
N GLY A 101 2.94 8.88 12.95
CA GLY A 101 2.37 7.54 12.84
C GLY A 101 2.21 7.04 11.40
N ALA A 102 2.98 7.60 10.47
CA ALA A 102 3.25 6.99 9.16
C ALA A 102 4.18 5.77 9.31
#